data_AF-A0A5J5BIY1-F1
#
_entry.id   AF-A0A5J5BIY1-F1
#
_cell.length_a   1.000
_cell.length_b   1.000
_cell.length_c   1.000
_cell.angle_alpha   90.00
_cell.angle_beta   90.00
_cell.angle_gamma   90.00
#
_symmetry.space_group_name_H-M   'P 1'
#
loop_
_entity.id
_entity.type
_entity.pdbx_description
1 polymer ?
#
loop_
_entity_poly.entity_id
_entity_poly.type
_entity_poly.pdbx_seq_one_letter_code
_entity_poly.pdbx_strand_id
1 'polypeptide(L)'
;MLQIHKEKAAEKTAFDVKLEKFDAAAKIKVIKEVRAFTNLGLKEAEDLVERVPGLLKQGVTKEVANDMIEKIKSFGGVAVM
;
A
#
# COMPACT_ATOMS: atom_id res chain seq x y z
N MET A 1 18.83 25.47 -3.81
CA MET A 1 18.50 24.35 -2.91
C MET A 1 17.07 23.93 -3.20
N LEU A 2 16.87 22.63 -3.48
CA LEU A 2 15.67 21.79 -3.29
C LEU A 2 14.33 22.33 -3.85
N GLN A 3 13.54 21.61 -4.64
CA GLN A 3 13.32 20.18 -4.76
C GLN A 3 12.73 19.90 -6.15
N ILE A 4 13.37 19.00 -6.89
CA ILE A 4 12.81 18.41 -8.10
C ILE A 4 11.81 17.35 -7.65
N HIS A 5 10.51 17.63 -7.71
CA HIS A 5 9.49 16.59 -7.90
C HIS A 5 9.00 16.71 -9.33
N LYS A 6 9.85 16.25 -10.25
CA LYS A 6 9.58 16.21 -11.69
C LYS A 6 8.58 15.10 -11.95
N GLU A 7 7.51 15.49 -12.64
CA GLU A 7 6.59 14.66 -13.40
C GLU A 7 7.23 13.37 -13.93
N LYS A 8 6.54 12.27 -13.69
CA LYS A 8 6.57 11.13 -14.61
C LYS A 8 5.15 10.62 -14.85
N ALA A 9 4.44 11.38 -15.68
CA ALA A 9 3.54 10.77 -16.64
C ALA A 9 4.40 9.91 -17.60
N ALA A 10 4.74 8.69 -17.16
CA ALA A 10 5.30 7.65 -18.01
C ALA A 10 4.19 6.63 -18.27
N GLU A 11 3.99 6.33 -19.55
CA GLU A 11 3.19 5.24 -20.12
C GLU A 11 2.67 4.22 -19.09
N LYS A 12 1.34 4.26 -18.85
CA LYS A 12 0.65 3.65 -17.70
C LYS A 12 0.82 2.12 -17.60
N THR A 13 1.92 1.67 -17.01
CA THR A 13 2.05 0.33 -16.40
C THR A 13 2.33 0.42 -14.90
N ALA A 14 2.29 1.61 -14.33
CA ALA A 14 2.49 1.93 -12.92
C ALA A 14 1.15 2.25 -12.25
N PHE A 15 0.77 1.44 -11.26
CA PHE A 15 -0.44 1.56 -10.44
C PHE A 15 -0.04 1.83 -8.99
N ASP A 16 -0.89 2.56 -8.28
CA ASP A 16 -0.60 3.00 -6.91
C ASP A 16 -1.55 2.28 -5.96
N VAL A 17 -1.02 1.31 -5.21
CA VAL A 17 -1.84 0.56 -4.26
C VAL A 17 -2.03 1.37 -2.99
N LYS A 18 -3.29 1.69 -2.68
CA LYS A 18 -3.71 2.41 -1.46
C LYS A 18 -4.59 1.50 -0.62
N LEU A 19 -4.34 1.49 0.68
CA LEU A 19 -5.24 0.87 1.66
C LEU A 19 -6.36 1.87 1.98
N GLU A 20 -7.61 1.52 1.75
CA GLU A 20 -8.80 2.37 2.01
C GLU A 20 -9.48 2.09 3.34
N LYS A 21 -9.42 0.85 3.81
CA LYS A 21 -9.97 0.43 5.11
C LYS A 21 -9.40 -0.93 5.47
N PHE A 22 -9.51 -1.29 6.74
CA PHE A 22 -9.18 -2.62 7.23
C PHE A 22 -10.05 -2.94 8.43
N ASP A 23 -10.30 -4.22 8.63
CA ASP A 23 -10.98 -4.69 9.83
C ASP A 23 -10.05 -4.59 11.03
N ALA A 24 -10.55 -4.10 12.17
CA ALA A 24 -9.77 -4.02 13.39
C ALA A 24 -9.24 -5.40 13.84
N ALA A 25 -10.02 -6.47 13.61
CA ALA A 25 -9.60 -7.85 13.85
C ALA A 25 -8.49 -8.33 12.89
N ALA A 26 -8.43 -7.73 11.70
CA ALA A 26 -7.42 -7.99 10.68
C ALA A 26 -6.17 -7.11 10.80
N LYS A 27 -6.19 -6.07 11.64
CA LYS A 27 -5.13 -5.06 11.78
C LYS A 27 -3.73 -5.66 11.84
N ILE A 28 -3.52 -6.66 12.70
CA ILE A 28 -2.20 -7.33 12.84
C ILE A 28 -1.78 -8.03 11.55
N LYS A 29 -2.71 -8.67 10.84
CA LYS A 29 -2.44 -9.37 9.57
C LYS A 29 -2.12 -8.36 8.46
N VAL A 30 -2.90 -7.29 8.37
CA VAL A 30 -2.67 -6.20 7.40
C VAL A 30 -1.31 -5.53 7.67
N ILE A 31 -0.96 -5.22 8.92
CA ILE A 31 0.36 -4.66 9.28
C ILE A 31 1.50 -5.59 8.85
N LYS A 32 1.38 -6.90 9.06
CA LYS A 32 2.39 -7.87 8.61
C LYS A 32 2.58 -7.80 7.09
N GLU A 33 1.50 -7.68 6.34
CA GLU A 33 1.56 -7.65 4.88
C GLU A 33 2.03 -6.30 4.34
N VAL A 34 1.59 -5.19 4.94
CA VAL A 34 2.15 -3.86 4.68
C VAL A 34 3.66 -3.88 4.93
N ARG A 35 4.14 -4.49 6.02
CA ARG A 35 5.58 -4.64 6.27
C ARG A 35 6.26 -5.52 5.22
N ALA A 36 5.63 -6.61 4.78
CA ALA A 36 6.19 -7.44 3.71
C ALA A 36 6.32 -6.67 2.38
N PHE A 37 5.36 -5.79 2.06
CA PHE A 37 5.38 -5.01 0.82
C PHE A 37 6.27 -3.76 0.89
N THR A 38 6.28 -3.06 2.01
CA THR A 38 6.96 -1.76 2.18
C THR A 38 8.32 -1.88 2.85
N ASN A 39 8.56 -2.98 3.55
CA ASN A 39 9.74 -3.23 4.39
C ASN A 39 9.97 -2.16 5.48
N LEU A 40 8.91 -1.45 5.86
CA LEU A 40 8.92 -0.43 6.91
C LEU A 40 9.04 -1.05 8.31
N GLY A 41 9.51 -0.26 9.28
CA GLY A 41 9.53 -0.64 10.68
C GLY A 41 8.13 -0.94 11.23
N LEU A 42 8.03 -1.68 12.34
CA LEU A 42 6.75 -2.04 12.96
C LEU A 42 5.89 -0.79 13.24
N LYS A 43 6.51 0.26 13.77
CA LYS A 43 5.87 1.52 14.13
C LYS A 43 5.41 2.32 12.91
N GLU A 44 6.20 2.31 11.83
CA GLU A 44 5.86 2.99 10.59
C GLU A 44 4.73 2.29 9.84
N ALA A 45 4.73 0.95 9.83
CA ALA A 45 3.66 0.17 9.22
C ALA A 45 2.34 0.26 10.01
N GLU A 46 2.41 0.31 11.34
CA GLU A 46 1.24 0.62 12.17
C GLU A 46 0.67 2.00 11.85
N ASP A 47 1.51 3.04 11.83
CA ASP A 47 1.09 4.40 11.48
C ASP A 47 0.48 4.45 10.07
N LEU A 48 1.05 3.73 9.11
CA LEU A 48 0.55 3.69 7.73
C LEU A 48 -0.81 2.98 7.61
N VAL A 49 -1.00 1.88 8.34
CA VAL A 49 -2.29 1.17 8.38
C VAL A 49 -3.32 1.98 9.18
N GLU A 50 -2.94 2.75 10.19
CA GLU A 50 -3.86 3.63 10.91
C GLU A 50 -4.23 4.91 10.14
N ARG A 51 -3.37 5.36 9.22
CA ARG A 51 -3.57 6.58 8.40
C ARG A 51 -4.36 6.34 7.12
N VAL A 52 -5.26 5.37 7.19
CA VAL A 52 -6.09 4.97 6.07
C VAL A 52 -7.14 6.06 5.75
N PRO A 53 -7.26 6.54 4.49
CA PRO A 53 -6.64 6.01 3.27
C PRO A 53 -5.14 6.31 3.12
N GLY A 54 -4.32 5.25 3.08
CA GLY A 54 -2.86 5.30 3.17
C GLY A 54 -2.21 4.59 1.99
N LEU A 55 -1.14 5.17 1.45
CA LEU A 55 -0.49 4.65 0.25
C LEU A 55 0.52 3.55 0.63
N LEU A 56 0.28 2.33 0.12
CA LEU A 56 1.13 1.17 0.40
C LEU A 56 2.34 1.12 -0.52
N LYS A 57 2.12 1.20 -1.84
CA LYS A 57 3.19 1.11 -2.82
C LYS A 57 2.83 1.92 -4.06
N GLN A 58 3.76 2.73 -4.55
CA GLN A 58 3.59 3.49 -5.78
C GLN A 58 4.34 2.85 -6.94
N GLY A 59 3.78 3.00 -8.13
CA GLY A 59 4.44 2.59 -9.36
C GLY A 59 4.67 1.09 -9.50
N VAL A 60 3.74 0.27 -9.00
CA VAL A 60 3.78 -1.19 -9.20
C VAL A 60 3.07 -1.60 -10.49
N THR A 61 3.40 -2.76 -11.05
CA THR A 61 2.68 -3.27 -12.22
C THR A 61 1.25 -3.66 -11.86
N LYS A 62 0.36 -3.74 -12.86
CA LYS A 62 -1.04 -4.15 -12.65
C LYS A 62 -1.15 -5.51 -11.95
N GLU A 63 -0.26 -6.43 -12.29
CA GLU A 63 -0.16 -7.76 -11.69
C GLU A 63 0.18 -7.65 -10.20
N VAL A 64 1.24 -6.93 -9.86
CA VAL A 64 1.64 -6.70 -8.46
C VAL A 64 0.56 -5.94 -7.69
N ALA A 65 -0.11 -4.97 -8.31
CA ALA A 65 -1.21 -4.23 -7.70
C ALA A 65 -2.39 -5.16 -7.36
N ASN A 66 -2.79 -6.00 -8.31
CA ASN A 66 -3.84 -7.00 -8.10
C ASN A 66 -3.45 -8.00 -7.00
N ASP A 67 -2.24 -8.55 -7.04
CA ASP A 67 -1.72 -9.46 -6.01
C ASP A 67 -1.75 -8.83 -4.61
N MET A 68 -1.31 -7.56 -4.50
CA MET A 68 -1.37 -6.82 -3.24
C MET A 68 -2.80 -6.63 -2.76
N ILE A 69 -3.71 -6.25 -3.65
CA ILE A 69 -5.13 -6.03 -3.33
C ILE A 69 -5.80 -7.35 -2.89
N GLU A 70 -5.56 -8.44 -3.59
CA GLU A 70 -6.12 -9.76 -3.25
C GLU A 70 -5.57 -10.29 -1.93
N LYS A 71 -4.26 -10.15 -1.68
CA LYS A 71 -3.68 -10.52 -0.39
C LYS A 71 -4.29 -9.68 0.73
N ILE A 72 -4.33 -8.37 0.57
CA ILE A 72 -4.89 -7.47 1.58
C ILE A 72 -6.37 -7.78 1.84
N LYS A 73 -7.17 -8.01 0.79
CA LYS A 73 -8.57 -8.48 0.91
C LYS A 73 -8.69 -9.81 1.64
N SER A 74 -7.83 -10.77 1.34
CA SER A 74 -7.82 -12.08 2.01
C SER A 74 -7.50 -11.98 3.50
N PHE A 75 -6.75 -10.95 3.91
CA PHE A 75 -6.42 -10.71 5.30
C PHE A 75 -7.45 -9.85 6.05
N GLY A 76 -8.44 -9.26 5.38
CA GLY A 76 -9.46 -8.36 5.95
C GLY A 76 -9.14 -6.88 5.81
N GLY A 77 -8.27 -6.51 4.86
CA GLY A 77 -8.06 -5.14 4.41
C GLY A 77 -8.79 -4.85 3.10
N VAL A 78 -8.95 -3.60 2.74
CA VAL A 78 -9.47 -3.18 1.43
C VAL A 78 -8.44 -2.25 0.82
N ALA A 79 -7.80 -2.71 -0.24
CA ALA A 79 -6.89 -1.89 -1.03
C ALA A 79 -7.45 -1.65 -2.44
N VAL A 80 -7.04 -0.53 -3.02
CA VAL A 80 -7.39 -0.05 -4.37
C VAL A 80 -6.11 0.31 -5.12
N MET A 81 -6.12 0.20 -6.46
CA MET A 81 -4.98 0.48 -7.35
C MET A 81 -5.10 1.84 -8.04
#